data_AF-A0A401SFA2-F1
#
_entry.id   AF-A0A401SFA2-F1
#
_cell.length_a   1.000
_cell.length_b   1.000
_cell.length_c   1.000
_cell.angle_alpha   90.00
_cell.angle_beta   90.00
_cell.angle_gamma   90.00
#
_symmetry.space_group_name_H-M   'P 1'
#
loop_
_entity.id
_entity.type
_entity.pdbx_description
1 polymer ?
#
loop_
_entity_poly.entity_id
_entity_poly.type
_entity_poly.pdbx_seq_one_letter_code
_entity_poly.pdbx_strand_id
1 'polypeptide(L)'
;MAVLVKSGSLVTADWLNSVDGREYLASILRRNKRKVFGLLERPMLPPQIAPDIASYKIFLSGKSGVGKTAAIAKFAGLEISNVHHETTGIQTRTVYWPAKLVESGRVIMFRFQFWDCGEASLKKFDHILAACKDKADAILFLFSFTDRSSFNDLPSQMSRIVDDSEKIVKIVIGTKFDQYMHTDVTDRELRDFQQTWHLPVFKMKSINGPRLSDGKTLDGKAGLLEVEHILNGVAEHLWYQDQVTAGLVPAPHYR
;
A
#
# COMPACT_ATOMS: atom_id res chain seq x y z
N MET A 1 18.24 18.86 -0.81
CA MET A 1 17.41 18.13 0.17
C MET A 1 16.41 17.34 -0.63
N ALA A 2 16.41 16.00 -0.55
CA ALA A 2 15.42 15.19 -1.24
C ALA A 2 14.02 15.56 -0.70
N VAL A 3 13.14 16.06 -1.57
CA VAL A 3 11.79 16.46 -1.16
C VAL A 3 10.93 15.21 -1.24
N LEU A 4 10.64 14.62 -0.08
CA LEU A 4 9.55 13.66 0.06
C LEU A 4 8.26 14.31 -0.44
N VAL A 5 7.50 13.58 -1.28
CA VAL A 5 6.18 14.05 -1.71
C VAL A 5 5.36 14.28 -0.44
N LYS A 6 4.95 15.53 -0.22
CA LYS A 6 4.20 15.91 0.98
C LYS A 6 2.83 15.25 0.88
N SER A 7 2.43 14.51 1.92
CA SER A 7 1.11 13.88 1.94
C SER A 7 0.01 14.89 1.67
N GLY A 8 -0.87 14.57 0.72
CA GLY A 8 -1.97 15.42 0.27
C GLY A 8 -1.59 16.49 -0.75
N SER A 9 -0.37 16.48 -1.30
CA SER A 9 0.04 17.44 -2.33
C SER A 9 -0.48 17.09 -3.72
N LEU A 10 -0.74 15.81 -4.00
CA LEU A 10 -1.15 15.34 -5.33
C LEU A 10 -2.54 14.71 -5.30
N VAL A 11 -2.91 14.06 -4.20
CA VAL A 11 -4.22 13.44 -4.00
C VAL A 11 -5.00 14.19 -2.93
N THR A 12 -6.24 14.53 -3.25
CA THR A 12 -7.15 15.21 -2.32
C THR A 12 -7.53 14.25 -1.19
N ALA A 13 -7.30 14.64 0.07
CA ALA A 13 -7.73 13.84 1.22
C ALA A 13 -9.25 13.95 1.46
N ASP A 14 -9.86 12.92 2.06
CA ASP A 14 -11.26 12.87 2.52
C ASP A 14 -12.34 13.06 1.43
N TRP A 15 -11.95 13.20 0.15
CA TRP A 15 -12.86 13.47 -0.95
C TRP A 15 -13.85 12.34 -1.19
N LEU A 16 -13.54 11.12 -0.74
CA LEU A 16 -14.41 9.95 -0.86
C LEU A 16 -15.71 10.10 -0.04
N ASN A 17 -15.74 11.02 0.93
CA ASN A 17 -16.96 11.34 1.68
C ASN A 17 -17.91 12.31 0.94
N SER A 18 -17.43 12.98 -0.11
CA SER A 18 -18.21 13.89 -0.95
C SER A 18 -19.29 13.15 -1.76
N VAL A 19 -20.22 13.91 -2.35
CA VAL A 19 -21.28 13.35 -3.21
C VAL A 19 -20.66 12.60 -4.40
N ASP A 20 -19.72 13.23 -5.09
CA ASP A 20 -19.00 12.63 -6.24
C ASP A 20 -18.21 11.38 -5.81
N GLY A 21 -17.48 11.47 -4.70
CA GLY A 21 -16.65 10.36 -4.18
C GLY A 21 -17.44 9.11 -3.84
N ARG A 22 -18.71 9.26 -3.44
CA ARG A 22 -19.58 8.12 -3.11
C ARG A 22 -19.90 7.26 -4.33
N GLU A 23 -20.01 7.84 -5.52
CA GLU A 23 -20.25 7.07 -6.75
C GLU A 23 -19.05 6.17 -7.09
N TYR A 24 -17.84 6.72 -6.97
CA TYR A 24 -16.60 5.95 -7.13
C TYR A 24 -16.45 4.87 -6.05
N LEU A 25 -16.78 5.18 -4.78
CA LEU A 25 -16.80 4.17 -3.71
C LEU A 25 -17.83 3.05 -3.99
N ALA A 26 -19.01 3.37 -4.53
CA ALA A 26 -20.03 2.38 -4.88
C ALA A 26 -19.56 1.43 -6.00
N SER A 27 -18.61 1.85 -6.84
CA SER A 27 -18.02 0.98 -7.86
C SER A 27 -17.21 -0.17 -7.24
N ILE A 28 -16.54 0.07 -6.10
CA ILE A 28 -15.66 -0.87 -5.39
C ILE A 28 -16.30 -1.53 -4.15
N LEU A 29 -17.52 -1.12 -3.79
CA LEU A 29 -18.32 -1.67 -2.69
C LEU A 29 -19.61 -2.33 -3.21
N ARG A 30 -20.10 -3.37 -2.51
CA ARG A 30 -21.43 -3.96 -2.71
C ARG A 30 -22.08 -4.16 -1.35
N ARG A 31 -23.17 -3.43 -1.06
CA ARG A 31 -23.85 -3.44 0.26
C ARG A 31 -22.84 -3.22 1.41
N ASN A 32 -22.00 -2.19 1.29
CA ASN A 32 -20.86 -1.88 2.18
C ASN A 32 -19.78 -2.96 2.30
N LYS A 33 -19.88 -4.10 1.62
CA LYS A 33 -18.82 -5.10 1.56
C LYS A 33 -17.84 -4.76 0.44
N ARG A 34 -16.54 -4.97 0.65
CA ARG A 34 -15.52 -4.76 -0.39
C ARG A 34 -15.71 -5.77 -1.52
N LYS A 35 -15.80 -5.28 -2.75
CA LYS A 35 -15.82 -6.18 -3.93
C LYS A 35 -14.44 -6.78 -4.12
N VAL A 36 -14.43 -8.08 -4.37
CA VAL A 36 -13.24 -8.78 -4.83
C VAL A 36 -13.30 -8.84 -6.35
N PHE A 37 -12.27 -8.33 -7.00
CA PHE A 37 -12.16 -8.36 -8.45
C PHE A 37 -11.23 -9.51 -8.84
N GLY A 38 -11.70 -10.36 -9.76
CA GLY A 38 -10.87 -11.32 -10.48
C GLY A 38 -9.83 -10.62 -11.38
N LEU A 39 -8.94 -11.40 -11.98
CA LEU A 39 -7.81 -10.88 -12.78
C LEU A 39 -8.26 -9.97 -13.94
N LEU A 40 -9.39 -10.32 -14.56
CA LEU A 40 -9.99 -9.60 -15.70
C LEU A 40 -11.12 -8.64 -15.28
N GLU A 41 -11.51 -8.66 -14.00
CA GLU A 41 -12.60 -7.83 -13.51
C GLU A 41 -12.11 -6.43 -13.12
N ARG A 42 -12.96 -5.43 -13.35
CA ARG A 42 -12.69 -4.04 -12.99
C ARG A 42 -13.97 -3.36 -12.47
N PRO A 43 -13.84 -2.32 -11.64
CA PRO A 43 -14.98 -1.51 -11.23
C PRO A 43 -15.67 -0.94 -12.47
N MET A 44 -16.99 -1.12 -12.57
CA MET A 44 -17.78 -0.57 -13.66
C MET A 44 -18.44 0.73 -13.18
N LEU A 45 -18.20 1.79 -13.93
CA LEU A 45 -18.80 3.11 -13.76
C LEU A 45 -19.49 3.51 -15.08
N PRO A 46 -20.55 4.34 -15.03
CA PRO A 46 -21.15 4.91 -16.23
C PRO A 46 -20.10 5.61 -17.10
N PRO A 47 -20.20 5.55 -18.44
CA PRO A 47 -19.19 6.12 -19.35
C PRO A 47 -18.89 7.60 -19.11
N GLN A 48 -19.87 8.37 -18.62
CA GLN A 48 -19.75 9.80 -18.35
C GLN A 48 -18.79 10.13 -17.21
N ILE A 49 -18.60 9.19 -16.27
CA ILE A 49 -17.77 9.37 -15.07
C ILE A 49 -16.64 8.33 -14.96
N ALA A 50 -16.46 7.51 -16.00
CA ALA A 50 -15.45 6.47 -16.04
C ALA A 50 -14.04 7.10 -15.96
N PRO A 51 -13.27 6.83 -14.89
CA PRO A 51 -11.95 7.41 -14.72
C PRO A 51 -10.91 6.64 -15.55
N ASP A 52 -9.81 7.31 -15.89
CA ASP A 52 -8.62 6.64 -16.41
C ASP A 52 -8.07 5.67 -15.36
N ILE A 53 -7.51 4.54 -15.81
CA ILE A 53 -6.96 3.50 -14.92
C ILE A 53 -5.42 3.56 -14.98
N ALA A 54 -4.80 3.83 -13.84
CA ALA A 54 -3.35 3.72 -13.66
C ALA A 54 -3.04 2.38 -12.96
N SER A 55 -2.24 1.51 -13.59
CA SER A 55 -1.95 0.17 -13.08
C SER A 55 -0.52 0.09 -12.55
N TYR A 56 -0.35 -0.43 -11.33
CA TYR A 56 0.95 -0.55 -10.69
C TYR A 56 1.15 -1.93 -10.08
N LYS A 57 2.33 -2.51 -10.31
CA LYS A 57 2.83 -3.70 -9.63
C LYS A 57 3.57 -3.29 -8.37
N ILE A 58 3.13 -3.80 -7.23
CA ILE A 58 3.66 -3.47 -5.91
C ILE A 58 4.13 -4.74 -5.21
N PHE A 59 5.43 -4.83 -4.93
CA PHE A 59 6.00 -5.95 -4.17
C PHE A 59 6.04 -5.63 -2.67
N LEU A 60 5.67 -6.59 -1.82
CA LEU A 60 5.82 -6.48 -0.37
C LEU A 60 7.05 -7.24 0.11
N SER A 61 7.95 -6.53 0.78
CA SER A 61 9.11 -7.11 1.44
C SER A 61 9.05 -6.92 2.96
N GLY A 62 9.65 -7.84 3.70
CA GLY A 62 9.70 -7.82 5.16
C GLY A 62 9.86 -9.22 5.73
N LYS A 63 10.25 -9.30 7.01
CA LYS A 63 10.41 -10.59 7.72
C LYS A 63 9.13 -11.44 7.72
N SER A 64 9.27 -12.74 7.95
CA SER A 64 8.14 -13.61 8.23
C SER A 64 7.39 -13.12 9.49
N GLY A 65 6.07 -13.18 9.49
CA GLY A 65 5.24 -12.79 10.64
C GLY A 65 5.06 -11.28 10.87
N VAL A 66 5.66 -10.41 10.06
CA VAL A 66 5.44 -8.95 10.15
C VAL A 66 4.06 -8.53 9.66
N GLY A 67 3.31 -9.41 8.97
CA GLY A 67 1.94 -9.12 8.54
C GLY A 67 1.79 -8.59 7.11
N LYS A 68 2.64 -9.03 6.17
CA LYS A 68 2.51 -8.72 4.73
C LYS A 68 1.16 -9.14 4.15
N THR A 69 0.78 -10.40 4.34
CA THR A 69 -0.50 -10.94 3.90
C THR A 69 -1.68 -10.24 4.59
N ALA A 70 -1.54 -9.93 5.89
CA ALA A 70 -2.55 -9.18 6.66
C ALA A 70 -2.74 -7.75 6.13
N ALA A 71 -1.66 -7.08 5.71
CA ALA A 71 -1.73 -5.75 5.10
C ALA A 71 -2.53 -5.78 3.79
N ILE A 72 -2.23 -6.73 2.91
CA ILE A 72 -2.96 -6.90 1.64
C ILE A 72 -4.42 -7.25 1.89
N ALA A 73 -4.71 -8.14 2.84
CA ALA A 73 -6.07 -8.46 3.25
C ALA A 73 -6.82 -7.19 3.67
N LYS A 74 -6.18 -6.33 4.49
CA LYS A 74 -6.76 -5.06 4.93
C LYS A 74 -7.01 -4.08 3.77
N PHE A 75 -6.05 -3.88 2.86
CA PHE A 75 -6.24 -3.05 1.66
C PHE A 75 -7.35 -3.58 0.74
N ALA A 76 -7.49 -4.90 0.68
CA ALA A 76 -8.52 -5.59 -0.08
C ALA A 76 -9.85 -5.74 0.68
N GLY A 77 -9.99 -5.17 1.88
CA GLY A 77 -11.20 -5.23 2.72
C GLY A 77 -11.64 -6.67 3.05
N LEU A 78 -10.68 -7.58 3.18
CA LEU A 78 -10.86 -8.97 3.57
C LEU A 78 -10.61 -9.17 5.05
N GLU A 79 -11.09 -10.30 5.58
CA GLU A 79 -10.76 -10.72 6.94
C GLU A 79 -9.28 -11.06 7.07
N ILE A 80 -8.68 -10.51 8.11
CA ILE A 80 -7.33 -10.81 8.55
C ILE A 80 -7.39 -12.08 9.40
N SER A 81 -6.61 -13.09 9.00
CA SER A 81 -6.42 -14.31 9.78
C SER A 81 -5.66 -14.01 11.07
N ASN A 82 -6.13 -14.57 12.18
CA ASN A 82 -5.41 -14.50 13.47
C ASN A 82 -4.25 -15.50 13.55
N VAL A 83 -4.19 -16.47 12.64
CA VAL A 83 -3.12 -17.47 12.59
C VAL A 83 -2.13 -17.09 11.48
N HIS A 84 -0.86 -17.00 11.85
CA HIS A 84 0.22 -16.78 10.90
C HIS A 84 0.52 -18.09 10.15
N HIS A 85 0.41 -18.02 8.83
CA HIS A 85 0.88 -19.05 7.92
C HIS A 85 1.88 -18.40 6.96
N GLU A 86 3.03 -19.02 6.77
CA GLU A 86 4.00 -18.54 5.79
C GLU A 86 3.39 -18.64 4.37
N THR A 87 3.44 -17.55 3.61
CA THR A 87 2.91 -17.50 2.25
C THR A 87 3.73 -18.43 1.35
N THR A 88 3.09 -19.46 0.82
CA THR A 88 3.73 -20.41 -0.11
C THR A 88 3.77 -19.82 -1.51
N GLY A 89 4.98 -19.67 -2.07
CA GLY A 89 5.16 -19.15 -3.42
C GLY A 89 4.78 -17.67 -3.53
N ILE A 90 4.29 -17.28 -4.71
CA ILE A 90 3.85 -15.92 -5.02
C ILE A 90 2.33 -15.84 -4.96
N GLN A 91 1.79 -14.99 -4.10
CA GLN A 91 0.38 -14.65 -4.08
C GLN A 91 0.17 -13.23 -4.61
N THR A 92 -0.82 -13.04 -5.48
CA THR A 92 -1.13 -11.72 -6.03
C THR A 92 -2.55 -11.30 -5.71
N ARG A 93 -2.72 -10.01 -5.43
CA ARG A 93 -4.03 -9.42 -5.11
C ARG A 93 -4.18 -8.08 -5.80
N THR A 94 -5.29 -7.91 -6.53
CA THR A 94 -5.63 -6.62 -7.14
C THR A 94 -6.55 -5.83 -6.22
N VAL A 95 -6.22 -4.58 -5.98
CA VAL A 95 -7.01 -3.60 -5.21
C VAL A 95 -7.21 -2.36 -6.06
N TYR A 96 -8.47 -1.96 -6.21
CA TYR A 96 -8.84 -0.72 -6.89
C TYR A 96 -9.06 0.40 -5.88
N TRP A 97 -8.45 1.55 -6.16
CA TRP A 97 -8.51 2.74 -5.31
C TRP A 97 -8.75 4.00 -6.14
N PRO A 98 -9.93 4.64 -6.03
CA PRO A 98 -10.17 5.91 -6.67
C PRO A 98 -9.48 7.03 -5.87
N ALA A 99 -8.74 7.89 -6.56
CA ALA A 99 -8.12 9.06 -5.97
C ALA A 99 -8.36 10.30 -6.86
N LYS A 100 -8.67 11.44 -6.24
CA LYS A 100 -8.89 12.71 -6.93
C LYS A 100 -7.62 13.54 -6.91
N LEU A 101 -7.12 13.89 -8.09
CA LEU A 101 -5.94 14.72 -8.24
C LEU A 101 -6.22 16.16 -7.81
N VAL A 102 -5.31 16.75 -7.02
CA VAL A 102 -5.45 18.12 -6.51
C VAL A 102 -5.41 19.15 -7.63
N GLU A 103 -4.46 19.02 -8.56
CA GLU A 103 -4.20 20.01 -9.60
C GLU A 103 -5.31 20.08 -10.66
N SER A 104 -5.79 18.93 -11.13
CA SER A 104 -6.77 18.86 -12.21
C SER A 104 -8.20 18.63 -11.74
N GLY A 105 -8.40 18.23 -10.48
CA GLY A 105 -9.69 17.77 -9.97
C GLY A 105 -10.17 16.46 -10.60
N ARG A 106 -9.40 15.85 -11.51
CA ARG A 106 -9.76 14.58 -12.18
C ARG A 106 -9.60 13.41 -11.22
N VAL A 107 -10.47 12.41 -11.38
CA VAL A 107 -10.37 11.14 -10.64
C VAL A 107 -9.62 10.14 -11.48
N ILE A 108 -8.62 9.50 -10.88
CA ILE A 108 -7.89 8.37 -11.44
C ILE A 108 -8.24 7.13 -10.62
N MET A 109 -8.49 6.02 -11.31
CA MET A 109 -8.66 4.71 -10.68
C MET A 109 -7.32 3.99 -10.63
N PHE A 110 -6.71 3.95 -9.46
CA PHE A 110 -5.48 3.22 -9.24
C PHE A 110 -5.79 1.72 -9.11
N ARG A 111 -5.13 0.91 -9.94
CA ARG A 111 -5.16 -0.55 -9.88
C ARG A 111 -3.84 -1.03 -9.30
N PHE A 112 -3.83 -1.30 -8.00
CA PHE A 112 -2.67 -1.84 -7.30
C PHE A 112 -2.68 -3.37 -7.38
N GLN A 113 -1.69 -3.95 -8.02
CA GLN A 113 -1.43 -5.38 -7.99
C GLN A 113 -0.35 -5.66 -6.95
N PHE A 114 -0.78 -6.09 -5.76
CA PHE A 114 0.13 -6.47 -4.69
C PHE A 114 0.67 -7.88 -4.90
N TRP A 115 1.98 -8.04 -4.73
CA TRP A 115 2.70 -9.30 -4.80
C TRP A 115 3.25 -9.63 -3.40
N ASP A 116 2.74 -10.71 -2.81
CA ASP A 116 3.16 -11.23 -1.51
C ASP A 116 3.96 -12.52 -1.69
N CYS A 117 5.02 -12.67 -0.91
CA CYS A 117 5.86 -13.85 -0.87
C CYS A 117 6.35 -14.11 0.56
N GLY A 118 6.42 -15.39 0.93
CA GLY A 118 7.07 -15.79 2.17
C GLY A 118 8.56 -15.44 2.14
N GLU A 119 9.10 -14.99 3.28
CA GLU A 119 10.53 -14.73 3.43
C GLU A 119 11.34 -16.01 3.21
N ALA A 120 10.82 -17.15 3.67
CA ALA A 120 11.47 -18.45 3.47
C ALA A 120 11.56 -18.82 1.98
N SER A 121 10.51 -18.52 1.20
CA SER A 121 10.52 -18.73 -0.25
C SER A 121 11.50 -17.80 -0.97
N LEU A 122 11.57 -16.53 -0.57
CA LEU A 122 12.52 -15.56 -1.14
C LEU A 122 13.98 -15.97 -0.89
N LYS A 123 14.31 -16.48 0.31
CA LYS A 123 15.68 -16.93 0.65
C LYS A 123 16.07 -18.24 -0.03
N LYS A 124 15.09 -19.11 -0.30
CA LYS A 124 15.35 -20.45 -0.87
C LYS A 124 15.42 -20.44 -2.40
N PHE A 125 14.74 -19.49 -3.04
CA PHE A 125 14.51 -19.52 -4.49
C PHE A 125 14.74 -18.13 -5.11
N ASP A 126 15.94 -17.92 -5.66
CA ASP A 126 16.34 -16.63 -6.27
C ASP A 126 15.39 -16.18 -7.39
N HIS A 127 14.83 -17.12 -8.15
CA HIS A 127 13.88 -16.83 -9.22
C HIS A 127 12.56 -16.23 -8.73
N ILE A 128 12.16 -16.47 -7.47
CA ILE A 128 10.95 -15.87 -6.89
C ILE A 128 11.16 -14.38 -6.65
N LEU A 129 12.31 -14.01 -6.08
CA LEU A 129 12.66 -12.60 -5.88
C LEU A 129 12.77 -11.87 -7.22
N ALA A 130 13.44 -12.48 -8.21
CA ALA A 130 13.55 -11.93 -9.56
C ALA A 130 12.16 -11.69 -10.19
N ALA A 131 11.24 -12.65 -10.09
CA ALA A 131 9.88 -12.50 -10.61
C ALA A 131 9.06 -11.42 -9.88
N CYS A 132 9.27 -11.25 -8.58
CA CYS A 132 8.60 -10.20 -7.81
C CYS A 132 9.13 -8.80 -8.15
N LYS A 133 10.45 -8.68 -8.35
CA LYS A 133 11.10 -7.43 -8.74
C LYS A 133 10.83 -7.03 -10.19
N ASP A 134 10.70 -7.99 -11.11
CA ASP A 134 10.56 -7.70 -12.54
C ASP A 134 9.39 -6.74 -12.80
N LYS A 135 9.68 -5.56 -13.34
CA LYS A 135 8.70 -4.50 -13.62
C LYS A 135 7.85 -4.09 -12.41
N ALA A 136 8.41 -4.16 -11.19
CA ALA A 136 7.77 -3.59 -10.02
C ALA A 136 7.88 -2.06 -10.04
N ASP A 137 6.75 -1.37 -9.86
CA ASP A 137 6.70 0.10 -9.80
C ASP A 137 7.01 0.60 -8.38
N ALA A 138 6.63 -0.19 -7.38
CA ALA A 138 6.90 0.09 -5.97
C ALA A 138 7.27 -1.16 -5.17
N ILE A 139 8.02 -0.93 -4.10
CA ILE A 139 8.27 -1.90 -3.04
C ILE A 139 7.82 -1.31 -1.71
N LEU A 140 6.94 -2.03 -1.03
CA LEU A 140 6.53 -1.74 0.33
C LEU A 140 7.39 -2.57 1.28
N PHE A 141 8.19 -1.90 2.10
CA PHE A 141 8.97 -2.53 3.16
C PHE A 141 8.18 -2.53 4.46
N LEU A 142 7.90 -3.71 4.98
CA LEU A 142 7.07 -3.88 6.16
C LEU A 142 7.92 -4.27 7.37
N PHE A 143 7.66 -3.60 8.48
CA PHE A 143 8.10 -3.98 9.81
C PHE A 143 6.89 -4.06 10.75
N SER A 144 7.06 -4.71 11.89
CA SER A 144 6.03 -4.82 12.92
C SER A 144 6.40 -3.97 14.13
N PHE A 145 5.45 -3.19 14.65
CA PHE A 145 5.65 -2.41 15.88
C PHE A 145 5.98 -3.29 17.10
N THR A 146 5.65 -4.58 17.04
CA THR A 146 5.94 -5.59 18.07
C THR A 146 7.17 -6.45 17.78
N ASP A 147 7.99 -6.08 16.80
CA ASP A 147 9.23 -6.79 16.48
C ASP A 147 10.30 -5.77 16.07
N ARG A 148 11.07 -5.30 17.06
CA ARG A 148 12.19 -4.38 16.82
C ARG A 148 13.20 -4.90 15.80
N SER A 149 13.40 -6.21 15.75
CA SER A 149 14.35 -6.81 14.83
C SER A 149 13.93 -6.62 13.37
N SER A 150 12.61 -6.56 13.10
CA SER A 150 12.09 -6.30 11.76
C SER A 150 12.34 -4.86 11.31
N PHE A 151 12.27 -3.89 12.24
CA PHE A 151 12.58 -2.50 11.95
C PHE A 151 14.07 -2.29 11.68
N ASN A 152 14.93 -2.87 12.52
CA ASN A 152 16.39 -2.76 12.36
C ASN A 152 16.92 -3.44 11.09
N ASP A 153 16.18 -4.40 10.53
CA ASP A 153 16.54 -5.10 9.28
C ASP A 153 16.11 -4.33 8.03
N LEU A 154 15.33 -3.25 8.13
CA LEU A 154 14.87 -2.49 6.95
C LEU A 154 16.04 -2.02 6.05
N PRO A 155 17.13 -1.41 6.58
CA PRO A 155 18.26 -0.99 5.75
C PRO A 155 18.89 -2.13 4.96
N SER A 156 19.14 -3.27 5.61
CA SER A 156 19.70 -4.46 4.97
C SER A 156 18.74 -5.08 3.96
N GLN A 157 17.43 -5.03 4.21
CA GLN A 157 16.44 -5.50 3.24
C GLN A 157 16.43 -4.60 1.99
N MET A 158 16.44 -3.28 2.18
CA MET A 158 16.45 -2.32 1.08
C MET A 158 17.69 -2.50 0.21
N SER A 159 18.88 -2.62 0.80
CA SER A 159 20.12 -2.79 0.05
C SER A 159 20.25 -4.13 -0.67
N ARG A 160 19.54 -5.17 -0.21
CA ARG A 160 19.53 -6.50 -0.86
C ARG A 160 18.56 -6.57 -2.02
N ILE A 161 17.46 -5.83 -1.94
CA ILE A 161 16.34 -5.95 -2.87
C ILE A 161 16.42 -4.88 -3.95
N VAL A 162 16.86 -3.67 -3.63
CA VAL A 162 16.85 -2.57 -4.59
C VAL A 162 18.27 -2.18 -4.94
N ASP A 163 18.55 -2.20 -6.23
CA ASP A 163 19.77 -1.64 -6.78
C ASP A 163 19.60 -0.12 -6.96
N ASP A 164 20.63 0.66 -6.71
CA ASP A 164 20.54 2.14 -6.77
C ASP A 164 20.20 2.69 -8.17
N SER A 165 20.31 1.87 -9.21
CA SER A 165 19.92 2.20 -10.59
C SER A 165 18.42 2.03 -10.87
N GLU A 166 17.69 1.33 -10.00
CA GLU A 166 16.28 1.03 -10.20
C GLU A 166 15.41 2.23 -9.75
N LYS A 167 14.66 2.81 -10.69
CA LYS A 167 13.70 3.89 -10.43
C LYS A 167 12.40 3.35 -9.82
N ILE A 168 12.51 2.68 -8.66
CA ILE A 168 11.39 2.05 -7.96
C ILE A 168 10.98 2.90 -6.76
N VAL A 169 9.67 3.09 -6.57
CA VAL A 169 9.13 3.79 -5.40
C VAL A 169 9.27 2.92 -4.16
N LYS A 170 9.95 3.45 -3.12
CA LYS A 170 10.18 2.76 -1.85
C LYS A 170 9.28 3.38 -0.78
N ILE A 171 8.49 2.56 -0.09
CA ILE A 171 7.60 3.02 0.99
C ILE A 171 7.73 2.07 2.17
N VAL A 172 7.73 2.60 3.39
CA VAL A 172 7.78 1.78 4.61
C VAL A 172 6.40 1.75 5.27
N ILE A 173 5.98 0.57 5.74
CA ILE A 173 4.72 0.38 6.48
C ILE A 173 4.99 -0.36 7.79
N GLY A 174 4.69 0.31 8.91
CA GLY A 174 4.69 -0.28 10.25
C GLY A 174 3.33 -0.92 10.56
N THR A 175 3.31 -2.23 10.72
CA THR A 175 2.12 -3.05 11.01
C THR A 175 1.93 -3.28 12.51
N LYS A 176 0.77 -3.81 12.92
CA LYS A 176 0.43 -4.09 14.33
C LYS A 176 0.51 -2.86 15.25
N PHE A 177 0.27 -1.67 14.69
CA PHE A 177 0.27 -0.41 15.45
C PHE A 177 -0.85 -0.34 16.52
N ASP A 178 -1.82 -1.26 16.46
CA ASP A 178 -2.87 -1.44 17.47
C ASP A 178 -2.37 -2.03 18.80
N GLN A 179 -1.19 -2.65 18.82
CA GLN A 179 -0.64 -3.30 20.02
C GLN A 179 0.25 -2.34 20.83
N TYR A 180 -0.35 -1.23 21.28
CA TYR A 180 0.36 -0.13 21.94
C TYR A 180 1.21 -0.56 23.14
N MET A 181 0.75 -1.55 23.92
CA MET A 181 1.48 -2.07 25.09
C MET A 181 2.74 -2.88 24.74
N HIS A 182 2.87 -3.32 23.49
CA HIS A 182 3.99 -4.14 22.99
C HIS A 182 4.77 -3.40 21.90
N THR A 183 4.73 -2.07 21.91
CA THR A 183 5.43 -1.27 20.90
C THR A 183 6.91 -1.19 21.23
N ASP A 184 7.74 -1.79 20.37
CA ASP A 184 9.20 -1.77 20.47
C ASP A 184 9.88 -0.67 19.64
N VAL A 185 9.10 0.09 18.87
CA VAL A 185 9.57 1.14 17.97
C VAL A 185 8.84 2.44 18.27
N THR A 186 9.59 3.46 18.67
CA THR A 186 9.06 4.76 19.09
C THR A 186 8.83 5.71 17.92
N ASP A 187 7.95 6.68 18.11
CA ASP A 187 7.72 7.77 17.15
C ASP A 187 8.99 8.57 16.81
N ARG A 188 9.94 8.66 17.76
CA ARG A 188 11.22 9.33 17.53
C ARG A 188 12.07 8.54 16.53
N GLU A 189 12.19 7.23 16.72
CA GLU A 189 12.95 6.36 15.83
C GLU A 189 12.38 6.36 14.40
N LEU A 190 11.06 6.43 14.25
CA LEU A 190 10.44 6.58 12.92
C LEU A 190 10.82 7.91 12.26
N ARG A 191 10.77 9.02 13.00
CA ARG A 191 11.18 10.33 12.45
C ARG A 191 12.66 10.34 12.06
N ASP A 192 13.52 9.79 12.91
CA ASP A 192 14.96 9.70 12.65
C ASP A 192 15.21 8.83 11.41
N PHE A 193 14.46 7.73 11.25
CA PHE A 193 14.51 6.90 10.04
C PHE A 193 14.05 7.66 8.80
N GLN A 194 12.92 8.37 8.85
CA GLN A 194 12.41 9.16 7.73
C GLN A 194 13.39 10.26 7.30
N GLN A 195 14.05 10.91 8.25
CA GLN A 195 15.08 11.92 7.96
C GLN A 195 16.35 11.33 7.37
N THR A 196 16.74 10.14 7.84
CA THR A 196 17.95 9.46 7.36
C THR A 196 17.76 8.92 5.94
N TRP A 197 16.67 8.20 5.71
CA TRP A 197 16.42 7.46 4.47
C TRP A 197 15.58 8.22 3.44
N HIS A 198 14.94 9.33 3.85
CA HIS A 198 14.06 10.12 3.00
C HIS A 198 12.92 9.28 2.38
N LEU A 199 12.34 8.38 3.17
CA LEU A 199 11.25 7.48 2.76
C LEU A 199 9.95 7.79 3.52
N PRO A 200 8.78 7.67 2.87
CA PRO A 200 7.51 7.76 3.56
C PRO A 200 7.31 6.54 4.47
N VAL A 201 6.87 6.79 5.70
CA VAL A 201 6.55 5.75 6.69
C VAL A 201 5.08 5.86 7.06
N PHE A 202 4.31 4.80 6.81
CA PHE A 202 2.91 4.71 7.18
C PHE A 202 2.71 3.75 8.35
N LYS A 203 1.73 4.04 9.20
CA LYS A 203 1.33 3.17 10.31
C LYS A 203 0.02 2.51 9.98
N MET A 204 -0.08 1.23 10.29
CA MET A 204 -1.26 0.41 10.01
C MET A 204 -1.59 -0.48 11.20
N LYS A 205 -2.87 -0.52 11.56
CA LYS A 205 -3.42 -1.50 12.50
C LYS A 205 -3.66 -2.83 11.79
N SER A 206 -3.27 -3.94 12.39
CA SER A 206 -3.40 -5.29 11.84
C SER A 206 -4.63 -6.04 12.37
N ILE A 207 -5.65 -5.31 12.82
CA ILE A 207 -6.94 -5.85 13.23
C ILE A 207 -7.99 -5.71 12.12
N ASN A 208 -8.98 -6.59 12.18
CA ASN A 208 -10.18 -6.51 11.37
C ASN A 208 -10.91 -5.18 11.62
N GLY A 209 -11.42 -4.59 10.54
CA GLY A 209 -12.28 -3.41 10.63
C GLY A 209 -13.62 -3.74 11.33
N PRO A 210 -14.45 -2.71 11.57
CA PRO A 210 -15.75 -2.90 12.18
C PRO A 210 -16.65 -3.83 11.33
N ARG A 211 -17.58 -4.50 11.97
CA ARG A 211 -18.54 -5.39 11.32
C ARG A 211 -19.88 -4.68 11.11
N LEU A 212 -20.61 -5.07 10.08
CA LEU A 212 -22.01 -4.65 9.87
C LEU A 212 -22.91 -5.19 10.99
N SER A 213 -24.16 -4.75 11.01
CA SER A 213 -25.17 -5.16 12.00
C SER A 213 -25.44 -6.67 12.03
N ASP A 214 -25.03 -7.41 11.00
CA ASP A 214 -25.13 -8.87 10.93
C ASP A 214 -24.08 -9.59 11.81
N GLY A 215 -23.09 -8.86 12.35
CA GLY A 215 -22.01 -9.39 13.18
C GLY A 215 -21.05 -10.33 12.44
N LYS A 216 -21.25 -10.57 11.14
CA LYS A 216 -20.50 -11.55 10.33
C LYS A 216 -19.75 -10.90 9.19
N THR A 217 -20.27 -9.82 8.61
CA THR A 217 -19.67 -9.16 7.47
C THR A 217 -18.84 -7.97 7.93
N LEU A 218 -17.60 -7.86 7.45
CA LEU A 218 -16.82 -6.63 7.61
C LEU A 218 -17.48 -5.46 6.89
N ASP A 219 -17.55 -4.31 7.56
CA ASP A 219 -17.87 -3.04 6.94
C ASP A 219 -16.67 -2.58 6.11
N GLY A 220 -16.74 -2.88 4.82
CA GLY A 220 -15.73 -2.52 3.85
C GLY A 220 -15.60 -1.01 3.66
N LYS A 221 -16.64 -0.20 3.92
CA LYS A 221 -16.51 1.26 3.83
C LYS A 221 -15.67 1.78 4.99
N ALA A 222 -16.02 1.42 6.22
CA ALA A 222 -15.27 1.86 7.39
C ALA A 222 -13.83 1.32 7.38
N GLY A 223 -13.64 0.05 6.99
CA GLY A 223 -12.31 -0.54 6.84
C GLY A 223 -11.45 0.14 5.76
N LEU A 224 -12.06 0.66 4.69
CA LEU A 224 -11.32 1.44 3.67
C LEU A 224 -10.84 2.78 4.19
N LEU A 225 -11.68 3.48 4.95
CA LEU A 225 -11.31 4.77 5.55
C LEU A 225 -10.14 4.62 6.53
N GLU A 226 -10.00 3.46 7.21
CA GLU A 226 -8.85 3.18 8.07
C GLU A 226 -7.50 3.07 7.32
N VAL A 227 -7.52 2.76 6.03
CA VAL A 227 -6.32 2.60 5.18
C VAL A 227 -6.20 3.66 4.10
N GLU A 228 -7.14 4.62 4.06
CA GLU A 228 -7.20 5.69 3.06
C GLU A 228 -5.88 6.47 2.99
N HIS A 229 -5.31 6.86 4.13
CA HIS A 229 -4.05 7.61 4.17
C HIS A 229 -2.89 6.83 3.55
N ILE A 230 -2.89 5.51 3.68
CA ILE A 230 -1.85 4.63 3.11
C ILE A 230 -2.05 4.51 1.61
N LEU A 231 -3.28 4.22 1.16
CA LEU A 231 -3.57 4.04 -0.27
C LEU A 231 -3.43 5.35 -1.05
N ASN A 232 -3.85 6.48 -0.47
CA ASN A 232 -3.58 7.81 -1.01
C ASN A 232 -2.07 8.06 -1.06
N GLY A 233 -1.34 7.81 0.03
CA GLY A 233 0.11 7.99 0.05
C GLY A 233 0.85 7.15 -0.99
N VAL A 234 0.46 5.89 -1.18
CA VAL A 234 1.00 5.02 -2.23
C VAL A 234 0.65 5.57 -3.62
N ALA A 235 -0.59 5.98 -3.85
CA ALA A 235 -1.03 6.59 -5.10
C ALA A 235 -0.23 7.86 -5.42
N GLU A 236 0.00 8.73 -4.44
CA GLU A 236 0.75 9.97 -4.60
C GLU A 236 2.20 9.73 -5.04
N HIS A 237 2.90 8.80 -4.38
CA HIS A 237 4.30 8.54 -4.70
C HIS A 237 4.46 7.87 -6.07
N LEU A 238 3.57 6.95 -6.42
CA LEU A 238 3.53 6.31 -7.74
C LEU A 238 3.19 7.31 -8.85
N TRP A 239 2.16 8.13 -8.64
CA TRP A 239 1.75 9.14 -9.61
C TRP A 239 2.84 10.20 -9.82
N TYR A 240 3.48 10.66 -8.75
CA TYR A 240 4.64 11.55 -8.83
C TYR A 240 5.77 10.93 -9.64
N GLN A 241 6.07 9.65 -9.42
CA GLN A 241 7.13 8.95 -10.14
C GLN A 241 6.83 8.85 -11.65
N ASP A 242 5.57 8.65 -12.03
CA ASP A 242 5.15 8.69 -13.43
C ASP A 242 5.31 10.09 -14.04
N GLN A 243 4.92 11.14 -13.30
CA GLN A 243 5.11 12.53 -13.74
C GLN A 243 6.60 12.88 -13.94
N VAL A 244 7.47 12.41 -13.04
CA VAL A 244 8.93 12.54 -13.17
C VAL A 244 9.44 11.77 -14.38
N THR A 245 8.98 10.53 -14.59
CA THR A 245 9.40 9.69 -15.72
C THR A 245 8.94 10.26 -17.06
N ALA A 246 7.77 10.90 -17.10
CA ALA A 246 7.24 11.61 -18.25
C ALA A 246 7.92 12.99 -18.48
N GLY A 247 8.80 13.44 -17.58
CA GLY A 247 9.47 14.74 -17.67
C GLY A 247 8.57 15.94 -17.36
N LEU A 248 7.41 15.73 -16.74
CA LEU A 248 6.47 16.78 -16.36
C LEU A 248 6.90 17.51 -15.08
N VAL A 249 7.63 16.82 -14.21
CA VAL A 249 8.07 17.33 -12.91
C VAL A 249 9.56 16.96 -12.72
N PRO A 250 10.40 17.84 -12.12
CA PRO A 250 11.81 17.53 -11.90
C PRO A 250 12.00 16.30 -11.00
N ALA A 251 13.00 15.48 -11.33
CA ALA A 251 13.35 14.32 -10.53
C ALA A 251 13.81 14.74 -9.12
N PRO A 252 13.43 13.99 -8.08
CA PRO A 252 13.93 14.24 -6.73
C PRO A 252 15.46 14.11 -6.71
N HIS A 253 16.15 15.14 -6.20
CA HIS A 253 17.59 15.10 -5.99
C HIS A 253 17.90 14.24 -4.75
N TYR A 254 18.10 12.95 -4.95
CA TYR A 254 18.76 12.08 -3.98
C TYR A 254 20.28 12.28 -4.15
N ARG A 255 20.90 13.00 -3.22
CA ARG A 255 22.36 13.03 -3.07
C ARG A 255 22.75 12.10 -1.94
#